data_AF-A0A962SUL5-F1
#
_entry.id   AF-A0A962SUL5-F1
#
_cell.length_a   1.000
_cell.length_b   1.000
_cell.length_c   1.000
_cell.angle_alpha   90.00
_cell.angle_beta   90.00
_cell.angle_gamma   90.00
#
_symmetry.space_group_name_H-M   'P 1'
#
loop_
_entity.id
_entity.type
_entity.pdbx_description
1 polymer ?
#
loop_
_entity_poly.entity_id
_entity_poly.type
_entity_poly.pdbx_seq_one_letter_code
_entity_poly.pdbx_strand_id
1 'polypeptide(L)'
;MALLEGLPAPFAFERVPSVDIPDAWRKREGMYQTDTTDEQFDFKQAELVTESGILVFKAVIASKNGVDPETRVTYALQAISDDEAVIAGIGNGEGSVVRATDLSNGTELVYSGFRFVRIDNR
;
A
#
# COMPACT_ATOMS: atom_id res chain seq x y z
N MET A 1 4.37 -35.07 -33.82
CA MET A 1 5.03 -34.28 -32.76
C MET A 1 4.66 -32.83 -33.00
N ALA A 2 3.99 -32.17 -32.07
CA ALA A 2 3.61 -30.76 -32.18
C ALA A 2 4.44 -29.97 -31.18
N LEU A 3 5.27 -29.05 -31.68
CA LEU A 3 6.02 -28.09 -30.89
C LEU A 3 5.12 -26.85 -30.74
N LEU A 4 4.57 -26.61 -29.55
CA LEU A 4 3.97 -25.32 -29.24
C LEU A 4 5.12 -24.36 -28.92
N GLU A 5 5.51 -23.54 -29.90
CA GLU A 5 6.39 -22.41 -29.66
C GLU A 5 5.62 -21.36 -28.86
N GLY A 6 5.91 -21.30 -27.55
CA GLY A 6 5.38 -20.27 -26.67
C GLY A 6 5.94 -18.92 -27.06
N LEU A 7 5.12 -18.11 -27.74
CA LEU A 7 5.41 -16.69 -27.93
C LEU A 7 5.62 -16.07 -26.54
N PRO A 8 6.74 -15.38 -26.27
CA PRO A 8 6.88 -14.59 -25.05
C PRO A 8 5.81 -13.51 -25.13
N ALA A 9 4.72 -13.66 -24.36
CA ALA A 9 3.76 -12.58 -24.21
C ALA A 9 4.54 -11.37 -23.71
N PRO A 10 4.61 -10.25 -24.45
CA PRO A 10 5.22 -9.05 -23.93
C PRO A 10 4.37 -8.64 -22.74
N PHE A 11 4.94 -8.68 -21.53
CA PHE A 11 4.34 -8.04 -20.38
C PHE A 11 4.30 -6.55 -20.69
N ALA A 12 3.14 -6.06 -21.12
CA ALA A 12 2.91 -4.64 -21.28
C ALA A 12 2.84 -4.03 -19.89
N PHE A 13 3.98 -3.54 -19.40
CA PHE A 13 4.03 -2.75 -18.18
C PHE A 13 3.41 -1.40 -18.50
N GLU A 14 2.17 -1.18 -18.05
CA GLU A 14 1.55 0.12 -18.13
C GLU A 14 2.13 0.99 -17.00
N ARG A 15 2.77 2.10 -17.38
CA ARG A 15 3.25 3.09 -16.41
C ARG A 15 2.01 3.63 -15.69
N VAL A 16 1.99 3.54 -14.35
CA VAL A 16 0.92 4.15 -13.55
C VAL A 16 0.78 5.61 -14.00
N PRO A 17 -0.36 6.01 -14.57
CA PRO A 17 -0.54 7.38 -15.00
C PRO A 17 -0.48 8.27 -13.77
N SER A 18 0.26 9.37 -13.87
CA SER A 18 0.26 10.42 -12.85
C SER A 18 -1.12 11.09 -12.87
N VAL A 19 -2.07 10.51 -12.15
CA VAL A 19 -3.36 11.14 -11.86
C VAL A 19 -3.17 12.17 -10.76
N ASP A 20 -3.96 13.24 -10.79
CA ASP A 20 -3.92 14.25 -9.74
C ASP A 20 -4.25 13.59 -8.39
N ILE A 21 -3.33 13.69 -7.42
CA ILE A 21 -3.54 13.17 -6.07
C ILE A 21 -4.48 14.15 -5.35
N PRO A 22 -5.69 13.73 -4.91
CA PRO A 22 -6.60 14.60 -4.20
C PRO A 22 -5.98 15.19 -2.93
N ASP A 23 -6.34 16.43 -2.59
CA ASP A 23 -5.80 17.10 -1.40
C ASP A 23 -6.14 16.37 -0.10
N ALA A 24 -7.24 15.61 -0.07
CA ALA A 24 -7.57 14.72 1.04
C ALA A 24 -6.45 13.71 1.33
N TRP A 25 -5.94 13.05 0.29
CA TRP A 25 -4.84 12.09 0.42
C TRP A 25 -3.52 12.75 0.82
N ARG A 26 -3.21 13.93 0.29
CA ARG A 26 -2.01 14.70 0.70
C ARG A 26 -2.03 15.04 2.19
N LYS A 27 -3.20 15.41 2.73
CA LYS A 27 -3.36 15.72 4.17
C LYS A 27 -3.18 14.51 5.09
N ARG A 28 -3.28 13.31 4.54
CA ARG A 28 -3.16 12.03 5.25
C ARG A 28 -1.74 11.47 5.26
N GLU A 29 -0.79 12.13 4.59
CA GLU A 29 0.61 11.73 4.63
C GLU A 29 1.19 11.71 6.04
N GLY A 30 2.10 10.79 6.29
CA GLY A 30 2.77 10.62 7.57
C GLY A 30 2.82 9.17 8.02
N MET A 31 3.20 9.00 9.29
CA MET A 31 3.39 7.70 9.90
C MET A 31 2.07 7.09 10.36
N TYR A 32 2.00 5.77 10.27
CA TYR A 32 0.86 4.96 10.67
C TYR A 32 1.28 3.81 11.56
N GLN A 33 0.39 3.40 12.45
CA GLN A 33 0.55 2.22 13.29
C GLN A 33 -0.69 1.33 13.17
N THR A 34 -0.51 0.02 13.23
CA THR A 34 -1.61 -0.95 13.27
C THR A 34 -1.57 -1.70 14.60
N ASP A 35 -2.71 -1.81 15.25
CA ASP A 35 -2.95 -2.76 16.35
C ASP A 35 -3.50 -4.09 15.83
N THR A 36 -3.87 -4.16 14.55
CA THR A 36 -4.31 -5.41 13.92
C THR A 36 -3.18 -6.42 13.96
N THR A 37 -3.45 -7.55 14.60
CA THR A 37 -2.48 -8.61 14.85
C THR A 37 -2.66 -9.71 13.81
N ASP A 38 -1.57 -10.08 13.14
CA ASP A 38 -1.53 -11.23 12.22
C ASP A 38 -0.74 -12.38 12.86
N GLU A 39 -1.06 -13.64 12.55
CA GLU A 39 -0.37 -14.79 13.15
C GLU A 39 1.04 -15.00 12.57
N GLN A 40 1.30 -14.49 11.37
CA GLN A 40 2.53 -14.73 10.61
C GLN A 40 3.51 -13.56 10.70
N PHE A 41 3.02 -12.32 10.76
CA PHE A 41 3.88 -11.14 10.74
C PHE A 41 3.39 -9.97 11.59
N ASP A 42 4.29 -9.01 11.82
CA ASP A 42 4.00 -7.70 12.39
C ASP A 42 4.43 -6.59 11.44
N PHE A 43 3.65 -5.52 11.38
CA PHE A 43 4.11 -4.26 10.80
C PHE A 43 4.93 -3.48 11.84
N LYS A 44 6.22 -3.25 11.56
CA LYS A 44 7.12 -2.49 12.44
C LYS A 44 7.13 -1.00 12.13
N GLN A 45 6.92 -0.65 10.87
CA GLN A 45 6.79 0.72 10.39
C GLN A 45 5.78 0.76 9.25
N ALA A 46 5.00 1.82 9.18
CA ALA A 46 4.13 2.10 8.05
C ALA A 46 4.06 3.62 7.83
N GLU A 47 4.17 4.05 6.58
CA GLU A 47 4.21 5.47 6.21
C GLU A 47 3.48 5.68 4.87
N LEU A 48 2.63 6.70 4.82
CA LEU A 48 2.03 7.18 3.58
C LEU A 48 2.76 8.46 3.15
N VAL A 49 3.29 8.46 1.92
CA VAL A 49 4.09 9.58 1.39
C VAL A 49 3.91 9.70 -0.12
N THR A 50 3.98 10.92 -0.66
CA THR A 50 4.06 11.16 -2.10
C THR A 50 5.51 11.19 -2.55
N GLU A 51 5.87 10.30 -3.48
CA GLU A 51 7.18 10.26 -4.13
C GLU A 51 7.04 10.41 -5.63
N SER A 52 7.74 11.39 -6.21
CA SER A 52 7.70 11.65 -7.66
C SER A 52 6.28 11.79 -8.24
N GLY A 53 5.35 12.35 -7.46
CA GLY A 53 3.94 12.54 -7.85
C GLY A 53 3.09 11.27 -7.78
N ILE A 54 3.55 10.23 -7.10
CA ILE A 54 2.83 8.98 -6.85
C ILE A 54 2.59 8.86 -5.35
N LEU A 55 1.37 8.52 -4.94
CA LEU A 55 1.07 8.21 -3.55
C LEU A 55 1.62 6.81 -3.22
N VAL A 56 2.42 6.68 -2.17
CA VAL A 56 3.12 5.45 -1.83
C VAL A 56 2.88 5.11 -0.36
N PHE A 57 2.51 3.85 -0.12
CA PHE A 57 2.48 3.28 1.23
C PHE A 57 3.69 2.38 1.43
N LYS A 58 4.61 2.82 2.30
CA LYS A 58 5.82 2.09 2.67
C LYS A 58 5.57 1.35 3.97
N ALA A 59 6.00 0.10 4.05
CA ALA A 59 5.93 -0.64 5.30
C ALA A 59 7.14 -1.55 5.52
N VAL A 60 7.46 -1.79 6.78
CA VAL A 60 8.45 -2.77 7.23
C VAL A 60 7.70 -3.89 7.94
N ILE A 61 7.83 -5.11 7.43
CA ILE A 61 7.16 -6.30 7.92
C ILE A 61 8.20 -7.24 8.53
N ALA A 62 7.94 -7.76 9.72
CA ALA A 62 8.79 -8.76 10.36
C ALA A 62 8.01 -10.06 10.58
N SER A 63 8.60 -11.20 10.24
CA SER A 63 8.04 -12.54 10.52
C SER A 63 8.02 -12.79 12.03
N LYS A 64 6.89 -13.29 12.55
CA LYS A 64 6.75 -13.62 13.98
C LYS A 64 7.56 -14.84 14.42
N ASN A 65 7.91 -15.70 13.46
CA ASN A 65 8.75 -16.86 13.74
C ASN A 65 10.22 -16.46 13.99
N GLY A 66 10.59 -15.19 13.75
CA GLY A 66 11.92 -14.64 14.09
C GLY A 66 13.08 -15.20 13.26
N VAL A 67 12.79 -16.06 12.28
CA VAL A 67 13.79 -16.67 11.39
C VAL A 67 14.09 -15.79 10.19
N ASP A 68 13.08 -15.08 9.68
CA ASP A 68 13.20 -14.25 8.48
C ASP A 68 13.57 -12.79 8.81
N PRO A 69 14.45 -12.16 8.01
CA PRO A 69 14.77 -10.74 8.16
C PRO A 69 13.56 -9.85 7.89
N GLU A 70 13.58 -8.64 8.47
CA GLU A 70 12.59 -7.62 8.17
C GLU A 70 12.54 -7.33 6.66
N THR A 71 11.34 -7.35 6.10
CA THR A 71 11.09 -7.11 4.68
C THR A 71 10.48 -5.73 4.50
N ARG A 72 11.07 -4.94 3.60
CA ARG A 72 10.52 -3.64 3.20
C ARG A 72 9.59 -3.85 2.01
N VAL A 73 8.36 -3.38 2.14
CA VAL A 73 7.36 -3.40 1.08
C VAL A 73 6.96 -1.98 0.72
N THR A 74 6.61 -1.77 -0.54
CA THR A 74 6.21 -0.47 -1.07
C THR A 74 5.04 -0.68 -2.01
N TYR A 75 3.91 -0.08 -1.68
CA TYR A 75 2.69 -0.16 -2.47
C TYR A 75 2.45 1.20 -3.13
N ALA A 76 2.43 1.24 -4.46
CA ALA A 76 1.95 2.41 -5.18
C ALA A 76 0.43 2.46 -5.06
N LEU A 77 -0.12 3.61 -4.71
CA LEU A 77 -1.54 3.85 -4.56
C LEU A 77 -2.01 4.82 -5.64
N GLN A 78 -3.10 4.46 -6.30
CA GLN A 78 -3.83 5.34 -7.20
C GLN A 78 -5.13 5.76 -6.52
N ALA A 79 -5.22 7.03 -6.12
CA ALA A 79 -6.47 7.57 -5.59
C ALA A 79 -7.55 7.55 -6.68
N ILE A 80 -8.71 6.99 -6.35
CA ILE A 80 -9.89 6.94 -7.23
C ILE A 80 -11.02 7.84 -6.71
N SER A 81 -10.94 8.25 -5.44
CA SER A 81 -11.80 9.24 -4.80
C SER A 81 -11.05 9.90 -3.65
N ASP A 82 -11.74 10.81 -2.94
CA ASP A 82 -11.18 11.40 -1.72
C ASP A 82 -10.94 10.34 -0.64
N ASP A 83 -11.63 9.21 -0.62
CA ASP A 83 -11.55 8.22 0.48
C ASP A 83 -11.11 6.82 0.03
N GLU A 84 -11.02 6.57 -1.27
CA GLU A 84 -10.59 5.27 -1.80
C GLU A 84 -9.38 5.42 -2.73
N ALA A 85 -8.42 4.53 -2.54
CA ALA A 85 -7.29 4.35 -3.43
C ALA A 85 -7.14 2.86 -3.77
N VAL A 86 -6.64 2.56 -4.96
CA VAL A 86 -6.33 1.19 -5.37
C VAL A 86 -4.82 0.98 -5.34
N ILE A 87 -4.38 -0.20 -4.91
CA ILE A 87 -2.98 -0.59 -5.06
C ILE A 87 -2.71 -0.80 -6.55
N ALA A 88 -1.81 0.01 -7.09
CA ALA A 88 -1.41 0.00 -8.48
C ALA A 88 -0.16 -0.85 -8.71
N GLY A 89 -0.05 -1.42 -9.91
CA GLY A 89 1.10 -2.21 -10.35
C GLY A 89 1.05 -3.67 -9.90
N ILE A 90 2.09 -4.43 -10.29
CA ILE A 90 2.09 -5.89 -10.27
C ILE A 90 2.59 -6.42 -8.93
N GLY A 91 1.77 -7.20 -8.24
CA GLY A 91 2.15 -7.86 -6.98
C GLY A 91 0.96 -8.35 -6.15
N ASN A 92 1.26 -8.88 -4.96
CA ASN A 92 0.23 -9.23 -3.99
C ASN A 92 -0.50 -7.96 -3.53
N GLY A 93 -1.79 -7.88 -3.84
CA GLY A 93 -2.62 -6.72 -3.53
C GLY A 93 -3.00 -5.84 -4.72
N GLU A 94 -2.48 -6.09 -5.93
CA GLU A 94 -2.90 -5.36 -7.14
C GLU A 94 -4.44 -5.30 -7.25
N GLY A 95 -4.97 -4.11 -7.55
CA GLY A 95 -6.41 -3.88 -7.71
C GLY A 95 -7.20 -3.90 -6.40
N SER A 96 -6.56 -4.17 -5.26
CA SER A 96 -7.20 -4.09 -3.95
C SER A 96 -7.40 -2.65 -3.53
N VAL A 97 -8.49 -2.41 -2.80
CA VAL A 97 -8.87 -1.08 -2.34
C VAL A 97 -8.29 -0.83 -0.94
N VAL A 98 -7.62 0.31 -0.80
CA VAL A 98 -7.30 0.95 0.47
C VAL A 98 -8.37 2.02 0.72
N ARG A 99 -9.03 1.94 1.88
CA ARG A 99 -10.04 2.92 2.29
C ARG A 99 -9.48 3.82 3.37
N ALA A 100 -9.62 5.12 3.19
CA ALA A 100 -9.37 6.11 4.22
C ALA A 100 -10.66 6.47 4.95
N THR A 101 -10.58 6.71 6.24
CA THR A 101 -11.68 7.23 7.05
C THR A 101 -11.11 8.22 8.04
N ASP A 102 -11.62 9.45 8.02
CA ASP A 102 -11.25 10.47 8.99
C ASP A 102 -12.02 10.22 10.30
N LEU A 103 -11.27 9.99 11.37
CA LEU A 103 -11.76 9.82 12.72
C LEU A 103 -11.70 11.16 13.47
N SER A 104 -12.44 11.27 14.58
CA SER A 104 -12.41 12.46 15.44
C SER A 104 -11.02 12.77 16.03
N ASN A 105 -10.10 11.80 16.01
CA ASN A 105 -8.74 11.91 16.56
C ASN A 105 -7.63 11.58 15.55
N GLY A 106 -7.92 11.54 14.24
CA GLY A 106 -6.89 11.26 13.23
C GLY A 106 -7.45 10.65 11.94
N THR A 107 -6.59 9.99 11.18
CA THR A 107 -6.97 9.27 9.96
C THR A 107 -6.73 7.78 10.16
N GLU A 108 -7.66 6.96 9.71
CA GLU A 108 -7.52 5.51 9.61
C GLU A 108 -7.44 5.08 8.14
N LEU A 109 -6.53 4.16 7.83
CA LEU A 109 -6.47 3.45 6.55
C LEU A 109 -6.79 1.97 6.78
N VAL A 110 -7.67 1.41 5.96
CA VAL A 110 -8.06 0.00 6.02
C VAL A 110 -7.66 -0.70 4.72
N TYR A 111 -6.91 -1.78 4.86
CA TYR A 111 -6.48 -2.63 3.74
C TYR A 111 -6.44 -4.09 4.16
N SER A 112 -7.13 -4.97 3.42
CA SER A 112 -7.12 -6.43 3.64
C SER A 112 -7.38 -6.87 5.09
N GLY A 113 -8.22 -6.12 5.82
CA GLY A 113 -8.53 -6.37 7.23
C GLY A 113 -7.56 -5.72 8.23
N PHE A 114 -6.42 -5.20 7.79
CA PHE A 114 -5.52 -4.39 8.60
C PHE A 114 -6.03 -2.96 8.72
N ARG A 115 -5.95 -2.45 9.94
CA ARG A 115 -6.32 -1.09 10.31
C ARG A 115 -5.09 -0.32 10.73
N PHE A 116 -4.77 0.73 9.98
CA PHE A 116 -3.64 1.61 10.22
C PHE A 116 -4.15 2.96 10.69
N VAL A 117 -3.82 3.34 11.91
CA VAL A 117 -4.17 4.65 12.48
C VAL A 117 -2.95 5.57 12.37
N ARG A 118 -3.17 6.78 11.86
CA ARG A 118 -2.13 7.80 11.74
C ARG A 118 -1.61 8.18 13.13
N ILE A 119 -0.29 8.21 13.29
CA ILE A 119 0.34 8.70 14.51
C ILE A 119 0.77 10.15 14.27
N ASP A 120 0.28 11.05 15.12
CA ASP A 120 0.72 12.44 15.12
C ASP A 120 2.07 12.49 15.83
N ASN A 121 3.14 12.82 15.10
CA ASN A 121 4.42 13.11 15.73
C ASN A 121 4.28 14.46 16.45
N ARG A 122 3.94 14.40 17.73
CA ARG A 122 3.98 15.55 18.63
C ARG A 122 5.40 16.02 18.90
#